data_AF-A0A0Q8BQ73-F1
#
_entry.id   AF-A0A0Q8BQ73-F1
#
_cell.length_a   1.000
_cell.length_b   1.000
_cell.length_c   1.000
_cell.angle_alpha   90.00
_cell.angle_beta   90.00
_cell.angle_gamma   90.00
#
_symmetry.space_group_name_H-M   'P 1'
#
loop_
_entity.id
_entity.type
_entity.pdbx_description
1 polymer ?
#
loop_
_entity_poly.entity_id
_entity_poly.type
_entity_poly.pdbx_seq_one_letter_code
_entity_poly.pdbx_strand_id
1 'polypeptide(L)'
;MWGGSAEQALLSAGCAQMHRIYDLPGGAASGISDSKLPDMQAGWEQGITNTLASLSGLNLCYESVGMHASLLGFCMESMVLGDDILGQVMRLVRGIDVTEDTTSIEVMKEICLGGAGHYLGSNQTLQLMQTEYVYPVVGNRMSPKEWVEAGKPMLIDSEK
;
A
#
# COMPACT_ATOMS: atom_id res chain seq x y z
N MET A 1 -21.58 -7.58 11.18
CA MET A 1 -20.28 -8.27 11.17
C MET A 1 -19.20 -7.19 11.15
N TRP A 2 -17.98 -7.49 11.60
CA TRP A 2 -16.90 -6.52 11.87
C TRP A 2 -15.66 -6.84 11.01
N GLY A 3 -15.89 -7.27 9.76
CA GLY A 3 -14.85 -7.84 8.90
C GLY A 3 -13.76 -6.84 8.52
N GLY A 4 -14.11 -5.57 8.32
CA GLY A 4 -13.17 -4.50 7.99
C GLY A 4 -12.62 -3.74 9.20
N SER A 5 -12.96 -4.18 10.41
CA SER A 5 -12.63 -3.45 11.64
C SER A 5 -11.17 -3.59 12.09
N ALA A 6 -10.73 -2.69 12.96
CA ALA A 6 -9.40 -2.76 13.55
C ALA A 6 -9.23 -3.95 14.50
N GLU A 7 -10.32 -4.40 15.14
CA GLU A 7 -10.37 -5.58 15.98
C GLU A 7 -10.03 -6.85 15.18
N GLN A 8 -10.55 -6.97 13.96
CA GLN A 8 -10.21 -8.07 13.06
C GLN A 8 -8.73 -8.02 12.64
N ALA A 9 -8.20 -6.82 12.42
CA ALA A 9 -6.78 -6.62 12.12
C ALA A 9 -5.87 -7.07 13.29
N LEU A 10 -6.24 -6.72 14.53
CA LEU A 10 -5.52 -7.13 15.74
C LEU A 10 -5.51 -8.65 15.92
N LEU A 11 -6.64 -9.32 15.67
CA LEU A 11 -6.69 -10.77 15.75
C LEU A 11 -5.83 -11.44 14.69
N SER A 12 -5.84 -10.91 13.45
CA SER A 12 -5.02 -11.44 12.36
C SER A 12 -3.52 -11.27 12.64
N ALA A 13 -3.13 -10.14 13.23
CA ALA A 13 -1.78 -9.92 13.74
C ALA A 13 -1.40 -10.90 14.86
N GLY A 14 -2.31 -11.15 15.80
CA GLY A 14 -2.15 -12.16 16.85
C GLY A 14 -1.94 -13.55 16.27
N CYS A 15 -2.76 -13.95 15.28
CA CYS A 15 -2.59 -15.21 14.55
C CYS A 15 -1.20 -15.30 13.89
N ALA A 16 -0.75 -14.24 13.21
CA ALA A 16 0.58 -14.21 12.59
C ALA A 16 1.72 -14.42 13.61
N GLN A 17 1.60 -13.84 14.81
CA GLN A 17 2.56 -14.07 15.90
C GLN A 17 2.51 -15.50 16.42
N MET A 18 1.30 -16.06 16.59
CA MET A 18 1.13 -17.45 17.02
C MET A 18 1.67 -18.45 15.98
N HIS A 19 1.51 -18.19 14.69
CA HIS A 19 2.09 -19.01 13.61
C HIS A 19 3.62 -19.11 13.75
N ARG A 20 4.30 -18.00 14.09
CA ARG A 20 5.74 -18.02 14.40
C ARG A 20 6.08 -18.81 15.65
N ILE A 21 5.27 -18.70 16.71
CA ILE A 21 5.49 -19.45 17.95
C ILE A 21 5.42 -20.96 17.69
N TYR A 22 4.50 -21.39 16.82
CA TYR A 22 4.33 -22.79 16.46
C TYR A 22 5.25 -23.26 15.32
N ASP A 23 6.06 -22.39 14.74
CA ASP A 23 6.93 -22.66 13.58
C ASP A 23 6.18 -23.28 12.39
N LEU A 24 5.00 -22.75 12.10
CA LEU A 24 4.16 -23.19 10.99
C LEU A 24 3.73 -22.00 10.13
N PRO A 25 3.71 -22.13 8.79
CA PRO A 25 3.05 -21.15 7.96
C PRO A 25 1.54 -21.16 8.26
N GLY A 26 0.94 -19.98 8.32
CA GLY A 26 -0.49 -19.89 8.55
C GLY A 26 -1.12 -18.69 7.85
N GLY A 27 -2.41 -18.83 7.57
CA GLY A 27 -3.21 -17.79 6.95
C GLY A 27 -4.24 -17.21 7.91
N ALA A 28 -4.63 -15.96 7.65
CA ALA A 28 -5.73 -15.28 8.32
C ALA A 28 -6.40 -14.33 7.33
N ALA A 29 -7.67 -14.00 7.60
CA ALA A 29 -8.42 -13.05 6.77
C ALA A 29 -7.88 -11.63 6.95
N SER A 30 -7.64 -10.92 5.86
CA SER A 30 -7.32 -9.49 5.85
C SER A 30 -7.94 -8.85 4.61
N GLY A 31 -8.16 -7.54 4.59
CA GLY A 31 -8.64 -6.91 3.37
C GLY A 31 -10.14 -7.10 3.05
N ILE A 32 -10.92 -7.60 4.01
CA ILE A 32 -12.38 -7.62 3.92
C ILE A 32 -12.89 -6.21 4.22
N SER A 33 -13.92 -5.76 3.51
CA SER A 33 -14.66 -4.55 3.86
C SER A 33 -16.11 -4.82 4.21
N ASP A 34 -16.62 -4.07 5.19
CA ASP A 34 -18.05 -4.01 5.52
C ASP A 34 -18.81 -3.00 4.63
N SER A 35 -18.08 -2.27 3.76
CA SER A 35 -18.65 -1.39 2.74
C SER A 35 -19.35 -2.18 1.64
N LYS A 36 -20.32 -1.53 1.00
CA LYS A 36 -21.15 -2.11 -0.07
C LYS A 36 -20.65 -1.68 -1.45
N LEU A 37 -19.76 -0.69 -1.50
CA LEU A 37 -19.23 -0.09 -2.72
C LEU A 37 -17.72 0.14 -2.57
N PRO A 38 -16.98 0.27 -3.69
CA PRO A 38 -15.58 0.70 -3.71
C PRO A 38 -15.45 2.19 -3.32
N ASP A 39 -15.76 2.50 -2.07
CA ASP A 39 -15.75 3.85 -1.53
C ASP A 39 -14.59 4.06 -0.56
N MET A 40 -14.57 5.23 0.09
CA MET A 40 -13.57 5.52 1.12
C MET A 40 -13.57 4.44 2.20
N GLN A 41 -14.74 3.92 2.62
CA GLN A 41 -14.83 2.88 3.64
C GLN A 41 -14.06 1.63 3.24
N ALA A 42 -14.27 1.15 2.02
CA ALA A 42 -13.51 0.02 1.49
C ALA A 42 -12.00 0.29 1.49
N GLY A 43 -11.59 1.48 1.06
CA GLY A 43 -10.17 1.83 1.01
C GLY A 43 -9.47 1.76 2.37
N TRP A 44 -10.01 2.38 3.42
CA TRP A 44 -9.33 2.42 4.71
C TRP A 44 -9.44 1.10 5.49
N GLU A 45 -10.56 0.39 5.41
CA GLU A 45 -10.71 -0.94 6.04
C GLU A 45 -9.73 -1.96 5.43
N GLN A 46 -9.66 -2.02 4.09
CA GLN A 46 -8.71 -2.91 3.41
C GLN A 46 -7.26 -2.49 3.68
N GLY A 47 -6.97 -1.19 3.64
CA GLY A 47 -5.63 -0.67 3.89
C GLY A 47 -5.11 -0.98 5.30
N ILE A 48 -5.90 -0.71 6.34
CA ILE A 48 -5.49 -0.95 7.73
C ILE A 48 -5.29 -2.44 8.00
N THR A 49 -6.26 -3.27 7.62
CA THR A 49 -6.23 -4.71 7.91
C THR A 49 -5.07 -5.41 7.20
N ASN A 50 -4.84 -5.11 5.91
CA ASN A 50 -3.71 -5.66 5.17
C ASN A 50 -2.36 -5.15 5.71
N THR A 51 -2.26 -3.86 6.04
CA THR A 51 -1.01 -3.29 6.57
C THR A 51 -0.62 -3.98 7.88
N LEU A 52 -1.56 -4.07 8.82
CA LEU A 52 -1.27 -4.64 10.14
C LEU A 52 -0.98 -6.14 10.06
N ALA A 53 -1.74 -6.90 9.26
CA ALA A 53 -1.50 -8.33 9.06
C ALA A 53 -0.12 -8.59 8.42
N SER A 54 0.23 -7.81 7.39
CA SER A 54 1.48 -7.99 6.65
C SER A 54 2.71 -7.61 7.49
N LEU A 55 2.67 -6.47 8.18
CA LEU A 55 3.75 -6.05 9.09
C LEU A 55 3.89 -6.99 10.31
N SER A 56 2.82 -7.69 10.66
CA SER A 56 2.85 -8.72 11.70
C SER A 56 3.43 -10.05 11.22
N GLY A 57 3.83 -10.17 9.95
CA GLY A 57 4.49 -11.35 9.38
C GLY A 57 3.54 -12.50 9.06
N LEU A 58 2.30 -12.21 8.64
CA LEU A 58 1.35 -13.22 8.18
C LEU A 58 1.82 -13.83 6.84
N ASN A 59 1.73 -15.15 6.68
CA ASN A 59 2.22 -15.83 5.47
C ASN A 59 1.21 -15.80 4.32
N LEU A 60 -0.08 -15.89 4.63
CA LEU A 60 -1.16 -15.92 3.66
C LEU A 60 -2.33 -15.03 4.11
N CYS A 61 -2.57 -13.97 3.35
CA CYS A 61 -3.70 -13.07 3.52
C CYS A 61 -4.88 -13.58 2.70
N TYR A 62 -5.92 -14.10 3.35
CA TYR A 62 -7.18 -14.44 2.67
C TYR A 62 -8.00 -13.16 2.46
N GLU A 63 -8.77 -13.12 1.36
CA GLU A 63 -9.67 -12.00 1.04
C GLU A 63 -8.99 -10.63 0.94
N SER A 64 -7.69 -10.63 0.61
CA SER A 64 -6.81 -9.46 0.66
C SER A 64 -7.39 -8.21 -0.01
N VAL A 65 -8.16 -8.36 -1.10
CA VAL A 65 -8.89 -7.29 -1.76
C VAL A 65 -10.16 -7.82 -2.42
N GLY A 66 -11.12 -6.92 -2.70
CA GLY A 66 -12.31 -7.23 -3.51
C GLY A 66 -13.51 -7.80 -2.75
N MET A 67 -13.37 -8.25 -1.50
CA MET A 67 -14.50 -8.75 -0.70
C MET A 67 -15.23 -7.63 0.05
N HIS A 68 -16.55 -7.57 -0.12
CA HIS A 68 -17.44 -6.52 0.37
C HIS A 68 -18.59 -7.07 1.21
N ALA A 69 -19.27 -6.16 1.89
CA ALA A 69 -20.46 -6.43 2.72
C ALA A 69 -20.23 -7.61 3.68
N SER A 70 -19.05 -7.65 4.31
CA SER A 70 -18.67 -8.71 5.24
C SER A 70 -18.69 -10.11 4.59
N LEU A 71 -18.02 -10.25 3.45
CA LEU A 71 -17.94 -11.47 2.63
C LEU A 71 -19.22 -11.85 1.87
N LEU A 72 -20.23 -10.98 1.83
CA LEU A 72 -21.48 -11.24 1.11
C LEU A 72 -21.45 -10.82 -0.36
N GLY A 73 -20.41 -10.10 -0.78
CA GLY A 73 -20.24 -9.68 -2.16
C GLY A 73 -18.79 -9.60 -2.58
N PHE A 74 -18.56 -9.69 -3.88
CA PHE A 74 -17.26 -9.48 -4.50
C PHE A 74 -17.37 -8.36 -5.54
N CYS A 75 -16.45 -7.42 -5.50
CA CYS A 75 -16.40 -6.26 -6.39
C CYS A 75 -15.10 -6.30 -7.20
N MET A 76 -15.23 -6.35 -8.52
CA MET A 76 -14.10 -6.42 -9.44
C MET A 76 -13.30 -5.12 -9.43
N GLU A 77 -13.98 -3.97 -9.38
CA GLU A 77 -13.37 -2.66 -9.29
C GLU A 77 -12.52 -2.56 -8.01
N SER A 78 -13.04 -3.01 -6.86
CA SER A 78 -12.26 -3.08 -5.62
C SER A 78 -11.07 -4.03 -5.68
N MET A 79 -11.12 -5.07 -6.52
CA MET A 79 -9.97 -5.95 -6.71
C MET A 79 -8.83 -5.21 -7.41
N VAL A 80 -9.14 -4.40 -8.43
CA VAL A 80 -8.15 -3.62 -9.17
C VAL A 80 -7.66 -2.42 -8.35
N LEU A 81 -8.56 -1.66 -7.73
CA LEU A 81 -8.20 -0.61 -6.78
C LEU A 81 -7.35 -1.14 -5.62
N GLY A 82 -7.64 -2.37 -5.21
CA GLY A 82 -6.90 -3.08 -4.19
C GLY A 82 -5.46 -3.41 -4.56
N ASP A 83 -5.12 -3.54 -5.85
CA ASP A 83 -3.74 -3.79 -6.29
C ASP A 83 -2.82 -2.64 -5.86
N ASP A 84 -3.28 -1.39 -5.97
CA ASP A 84 -2.55 -0.22 -5.48
C ASP A 84 -2.39 -0.25 -3.95
N ILE A 85 -3.42 -0.68 -3.21
CA ILE A 85 -3.34 -0.84 -1.75
C ILE A 85 -2.27 -1.87 -1.41
N LEU A 86 -2.29 -3.04 -2.06
CA LEU A 86 -1.32 -4.10 -1.83
C LEU A 86 0.10 -3.68 -2.25
N GLY A 87 0.25 -2.93 -3.33
CA GLY A 87 1.54 -2.35 -3.72
C GLY A 87 2.13 -1.45 -2.63
N GLN A 88 1.32 -0.60 -2.00
CA GLN A 88 1.76 0.19 -0.84
C GLN A 88 2.10 -0.71 0.36
N VAL A 89 1.27 -1.69 0.68
CA VAL A 89 1.50 -2.62 1.80
C VAL A 89 2.81 -3.40 1.62
N MET A 90 3.08 -3.90 0.41
CA MET A 90 4.33 -4.61 0.11
C MET A 90 5.55 -3.70 0.20
N ARG A 91 5.43 -2.41 -0.15
CA ARG A 91 6.50 -1.44 0.10
C ARG A 91 6.74 -1.19 1.58
N LEU A 92 5.71 -1.20 2.40
CA LEU A 92 5.85 -1.14 3.87
C LEU A 92 6.56 -2.39 4.41
N VAL A 93 6.20 -3.58 3.91
CA VAL A 93 6.84 -4.86 4.29
C VAL A 93 8.32 -4.89 3.92
N ARG A 94 8.71 -4.35 2.75
CA ARG A 94 10.13 -4.24 2.36
C ARG A 94 10.95 -3.44 3.37
N GLY A 95 10.33 -2.47 4.07
CA GLY A 95 11.02 -1.66 5.08
C GLY A 95 11.96 -0.63 4.48
N ILE A 96 12.98 -0.23 5.25
CA ILE A 96 13.98 0.77 4.84
C ILE A 96 15.31 0.05 4.70
N ASP A 97 15.86 0.04 3.49
CA ASP A 97 17.19 -0.49 3.24
C ASP A 97 18.25 0.51 3.73
N VAL A 98 19.03 0.11 4.74
CA VAL A 98 20.10 0.94 5.31
C VAL A 98 21.45 0.37 4.92
N THR A 99 22.07 0.99 3.94
CA THR A 99 23.38 0.65 3.37
C THR A 99 24.19 1.93 3.19
N GLU A 100 25.50 1.83 2.93
CA GLU A 100 26.33 3.00 2.68
C GLU A 100 25.77 3.86 1.52
N ASP A 101 25.34 3.23 0.43
CA ASP A 101 24.77 3.91 -0.73
C ASP A 101 23.40 4.54 -0.43
N THR A 102 22.51 3.84 0.27
CA THR A 102 21.15 4.32 0.55
C THR A 102 21.10 5.42 1.62
N THR A 103 22.20 5.65 2.35
CA THR A 103 22.32 6.83 3.22
C THR A 103 22.56 8.12 2.45
N SER A 104 22.95 8.05 1.18
CA SER A 104 23.08 9.21 0.27
C SER A 104 24.02 10.32 0.75
N ILE A 105 24.96 10.03 1.65
CA ILE A 105 25.80 11.04 2.31
C ILE A 105 26.64 11.84 1.32
N GLU A 106 27.23 11.18 0.32
CA GLU A 106 28.06 11.87 -0.68
C GLU A 106 27.24 12.76 -1.61
N VAL A 107 26.05 12.30 -2.03
CA VAL A 107 25.13 13.11 -2.85
C VAL A 107 24.63 14.33 -2.06
N MET A 108 24.36 14.16 -0.76
CA MET A 108 24.01 15.29 0.12
C MET A 108 25.14 16.32 0.20
N LYS A 109 26.39 15.88 0.37
CA LYS A 109 27.54 16.80 0.40
C LYS A 109 27.70 17.54 -0.93
N GLU A 110 27.66 16.83 -2.05
CA GLU A 110 27.81 17.40 -3.39
C GLU A 110 26.79 18.52 -3.64
N ILE A 111 25.52 18.25 -3.35
CA ILE A 111 24.44 19.20 -3.64
C ILE A 111 24.44 20.38 -2.67
N CYS A 112 24.71 20.16 -1.37
CA CYS A 112 24.65 21.21 -0.37
C CYS A 112 25.90 22.10 -0.31
N LEU A 113 27.09 21.59 -0.67
CA LEU A 113 28.36 22.33 -0.54
C LEU A 113 28.78 23.09 -1.81
N GLY A 114 27.94 23.10 -2.84
CA GLY A 114 28.24 23.82 -4.08
C GLY A 114 27.36 23.46 -5.29
N GLY A 115 26.41 22.54 -5.15
CA GLY A 115 25.53 22.11 -6.23
C GLY A 115 24.27 22.97 -6.40
N ALA A 116 23.30 22.41 -7.13
CA ALA A 116 22.07 23.10 -7.54
C ALA A 116 21.08 23.43 -6.40
N GLY A 117 21.38 23.01 -5.15
CA GLY A 117 20.49 23.20 -4.00
C GLY A 117 19.24 22.31 -3.99
N HIS A 118 19.10 21.38 -4.94
CA HIS A 118 18.02 20.40 -4.98
C HIS A 118 18.48 19.06 -5.59
N TYR A 119 17.80 17.97 -5.26
CA TYR A 119 18.20 16.60 -5.64
C TYR A 119 17.59 16.09 -6.96
N LEU A 120 16.59 16.79 -7.51
CA LEU A 120 15.78 16.32 -8.64
C LEU A 120 16.58 15.89 -9.88
N GLY A 121 17.71 16.56 -10.16
CA GLY A 121 18.56 16.26 -11.31
C GLY A 121 19.70 15.29 -11.00
N SER A 122 19.81 14.79 -9.77
CA SER A 122 20.90 13.89 -9.41
C SER A 122 20.68 12.50 -9.99
N ASN A 123 21.74 11.87 -10.47
CA ASN A 123 21.68 10.51 -11.01
C ASN A 123 21.15 9.52 -9.95
N GLN A 124 21.55 9.70 -8.68
CA GLN A 124 21.08 8.85 -7.59
C GLN A 124 19.56 8.98 -7.40
N THR A 125 19.01 10.19 -7.41
CA THR A 125 17.55 10.39 -7.32
C THR A 125 16.82 9.68 -8.44
N LEU A 126 17.29 9.81 -9.69
CA LEU A 126 16.65 9.15 -10.84
C LEU A 126 16.67 7.61 -10.72
N GLN A 127 17.76 7.04 -10.21
CA GLN A 127 17.86 5.59 -9.96
C GLN A 127 16.95 5.13 -8.82
N LEU A 128 16.92 5.87 -7.71
CA LEU A 128 16.05 5.55 -6.57
C LEU A 128 14.57 5.72 -6.91
N MET A 129 14.23 6.67 -7.79
CA MET A 129 12.86 6.83 -8.29
C MET A 129 12.33 5.58 -8.98
N GLN A 130 13.19 4.69 -9.51
CA GLN A 130 12.78 3.45 -10.17
C GLN A 130 12.68 2.25 -9.21
N THR A 131 13.23 2.36 -8.01
CA THR A 131 13.41 1.22 -7.09
C THR A 131 12.74 1.44 -5.73
N GLU A 132 12.73 2.67 -5.21
CA GLU A 132 12.21 3.00 -3.88
C GLU A 132 10.76 3.44 -3.86
N TYR A 133 10.23 3.89 -5.00
CA TYR A 133 8.89 4.45 -5.09
C TYR A 133 7.91 3.42 -5.65
N VAL A 134 6.73 3.34 -5.02
CA VAL A 134 5.58 2.68 -5.62
C VAL A 134 4.80 3.72 -6.41
N TYR A 135 4.67 3.46 -7.70
CA TYR A 135 3.77 4.21 -8.57
C TYR A 135 2.44 3.46 -8.65
N PRO A 136 1.34 4.10 -8.24
CA PRO A 136 0.03 3.50 -8.37
C PRO A 136 -0.32 3.27 -9.85
N VAL A 137 -0.98 2.16 -10.13
CA VAL A 137 -1.53 1.82 -11.44
C VAL A 137 -2.77 2.66 -11.72
N VAL A 138 -3.61 2.88 -10.70
CA VAL A 138 -4.93 3.53 -10.84
C VAL A 138 -5.04 4.84 -10.05
N GLY A 139 -4.30 4.96 -8.94
CA GLY A 139 -4.19 6.17 -8.15
C GLY A 139 -3.72 7.39 -8.94
N ASN A 140 -4.49 8.47 -8.89
CA ASN A 140 -4.18 9.70 -9.60
C ASN A 140 -3.22 10.61 -8.79
N ARG A 141 -2.05 10.94 -9.37
CA ARG A 141 -1.05 11.86 -8.80
C ARG A 141 -0.89 13.16 -9.61
N MET A 142 -1.86 13.50 -10.47
CA MET A 142 -1.83 14.73 -11.26
C MET A 142 -1.84 15.96 -10.33
N SER A 143 -1.25 17.07 -10.79
CA SER A 143 -1.45 18.34 -10.10
C SER A 143 -2.94 18.75 -10.15
N PRO A 144 -3.43 19.58 -9.22
CA PRO A 144 -4.83 20.01 -9.22
C PRO A 144 -5.28 20.65 -10.54
N LYS A 145 -4.38 21.37 -11.21
CA LYS A 145 -4.64 21.98 -12.52
C LYS A 145 -4.84 20.91 -13.60
N GLU A 146 -3.89 19.98 -13.72
CA GLU A 146 -3.95 18.89 -14.70
C GLU A 146 -5.17 17.98 -14.46
N TRP A 147 -5.50 17.69 -13.20
CA TRP A 147 -6.69 16.90 -12.87
C TRP A 147 -7.99 17.59 -13.31
N VAL A 148 -8.09 18.92 -13.14
CA VAL A 148 -9.23 19.70 -13.64
C VAL A 148 -9.27 19.71 -15.18
N GLU A 149 -8.12 19.89 -15.84
CA GLU A 149 -8.00 19.87 -17.30
C GLU A 149 -8.33 18.49 -17.89
N ALA A 150 -8.03 17.42 -17.15
CA ALA A 150 -8.38 16.04 -17.50
C ALA A 150 -9.85 15.68 -17.23
N GLY A 151 -10.69 16.64 -16.81
CA GLY A 151 -12.11 16.41 -16.59
C GLY A 151 -12.47 15.82 -15.22
N LYS A 152 -11.57 15.96 -14.23
CA LYS A 152 -11.77 15.50 -12.85
C LYS A 152 -12.07 13.99 -12.74
N PRO A 153 -11.22 13.12 -13.33
CA PRO A 153 -11.45 11.68 -13.29
C PRO A 153 -11.54 11.20 -11.84
N MET A 154 -12.56 10.38 -11.55
CA MET A 154 -12.67 9.69 -10.28
C MET A 154 -11.86 8.40 -10.32
N LEU A 155 -11.41 7.95 -9.15
CA LEU A 155 -10.64 6.71 -9.02
C LEU A 155 -11.39 5.47 -9.57
N ILE A 156 -12.72 5.45 -9.48
CA ILE A 156 -13.53 4.36 -10.02
C ILE A 156 -13.73 4.44 -11.55
N ASP A 157 -13.51 5.61 -12.15
CA ASP A 157 -13.74 5.80 -13.59
C ASP A 157 -12.64 5.16 -14.43
N SER A 158 -11.45 4.95 -13.85
CA SER A 158 -10.34 4.24 -14.50
C SER A 158 -10.53 2.72 -14.58
N GLU A 159 -11.55 2.18 -13.91
CA GLU A 159 -11.79 0.74 -13.75
C GLU A 159 -12.68 0.11 -14.84
N LYS A 160 -12.90 0.82 -15.95
CA LYS A 160 -13.77 0.37 -17.07
C LYS A 160 -13.01 -0.27 -18.22
#